data_AF-J3EW79-F1
#
_entry.id   AF-J3EW79-F1
#
_cell.length_a   1.000
_cell.length_b   1.000
_cell.length_c   1.000
_cell.angle_alpha   90.00
_cell.angle_beta   90.00
_cell.angle_gamma   90.00
#
_symmetry.space_group_name_H-M   'P 1'
#
loop_
_entity.id
_entity.type
_entity.pdbx_description
1 polymer ?
#
loop_
_entity_poly.entity_id
_entity_poly.type
_entity_poly.pdbx_seq_one_letter_code
_entity_poly.pdbx_strand_id
1 'polypeptide(L)'
;MPITIPWRAIGALALIAGALFGVYHHGLSVKDAEWQVKWSDRDTRDATAKAANEATERAKEQARQLSINKAIQNGQQIIDQATADAAAARASADSLRGAVDAIAARLAASQASGNSCTAAASQAATRAAMVLADVLKRADQRAGDLAEVADQARARGVTCEQAYDGIAK
;
A
#
# COMPACT_ATOMS: atom_id res chain seq x y z
N MET A 1 -63.11 69.78 28.60
CA MET A 1 -64.28 68.93 28.26
C MET A 1 -63.86 67.48 28.46
N PRO A 2 -64.45 66.71 29.40
CA PRO A 2 -64.07 65.31 29.57
C PRO A 2 -64.57 64.50 28.37
N ILE A 3 -63.66 63.79 27.70
CA ILE A 3 -64.00 62.89 26.60
C ILE A 3 -64.62 61.63 27.24
N THR A 4 -65.95 61.53 27.26
CA THR A 4 -66.64 60.31 27.65
C THR A 4 -66.61 59.34 26.47
N ILE A 5 -65.65 58.41 26.48
CA ILE A 5 -65.61 57.34 25.48
C ILE A 5 -66.77 56.38 25.77
N PRO A 6 -67.70 56.15 24.82
CA PRO A 6 -68.82 55.25 25.05
C PRO A 6 -68.30 53.81 25.14
N TRP A 7 -68.71 53.07 26.17
CA TRP A 7 -68.32 51.66 26.39
C TRP A 7 -68.50 50.77 25.16
N ARG A 8 -69.49 51.07 24.31
CA ARG A 8 -69.75 50.38 23.04
C ARG A 8 -68.60 50.53 22.04
N ALA A 9 -67.94 51.69 21.98
CA ALA A 9 -66.78 51.91 21.09
C ALA A 9 -65.55 51.13 21.58
N ILE A 10 -65.35 51.02 22.90
CA ILE A 10 -64.28 50.22 23.50
C ILE A 10 -64.49 48.73 23.17
N GLY A 11 -65.72 48.23 23.34
CA GLY A 11 -66.07 46.86 22.99
C GLY A 11 -65.84 46.54 21.50
N ALA A 12 -66.21 47.45 20.60
CA ALA A 12 -65.97 47.29 19.16
C ALA A 12 -64.48 47.24 18.81
N LEU A 13 -63.66 48.13 19.39
CA LEU A 13 -62.21 48.12 19.19
C LEU A 13 -61.55 46.86 19.72
N ALA A 14 -61.97 46.35 20.88
CA ALA A 14 -61.46 45.10 21.44
C ALA A 14 -61.76 43.89 20.54
N LEU A 15 -62.95 43.84 19.94
CA LEU A 15 -63.31 42.79 18.97
C LEU A 15 -62.45 42.86 17.70
N ILE A 16 -62.21 44.05 17.18
CA ILE A 16 -61.34 44.24 16.01
C ILE A 16 -59.91 43.81 16.34
N ALA A 17 -59.37 44.24 17.47
CA ALA A 17 -58.04 43.84 17.92
C ALA A 17 -57.90 42.33 18.09
N GLY A 18 -58.91 41.68 18.71
CA GLY A 18 -58.96 40.22 18.86
C GLY A 18 -59.02 39.49 17.52
N ALA A 19 -59.80 39.98 16.56
CA ALA A 19 -59.88 39.41 15.22
C ALA A 19 -58.54 39.54 14.47
N LEU A 20 -57.91 40.72 14.50
CA LEU A 20 -56.60 40.96 13.88
C LEU A 20 -55.51 40.07 14.52
N PHE A 21 -55.54 39.93 15.84
CA PHE A 21 -54.63 39.06 16.58
C PHE A 21 -54.82 37.59 16.17
N GLY A 22 -56.07 37.12 16.08
CA GLY A 22 -56.37 35.76 15.63
C GLY A 22 -55.89 35.48 14.20
N VAL A 23 -56.13 36.41 13.27
CA VAL A 23 -55.66 36.29 11.88
C VAL A 23 -54.12 36.29 11.80
N TYR A 24 -53.45 37.14 12.56
CA TYR A 24 -52.00 37.19 12.62
C TYR A 24 -51.39 35.87 13.13
N HIS A 25 -51.89 35.36 14.26
CA HIS A 25 -51.40 34.10 14.82
C HIS A 25 -51.70 32.89 13.93
N HIS A 26 -52.84 32.88 13.24
CA HIS A 26 -53.14 31.85 12.25
C HIS A 26 -52.18 31.94 11.05
N GLY A 27 -51.86 33.15 10.58
CA GLY A 27 -50.86 33.37 9.54
C GLY A 27 -49.48 32.86 9.94
N LEU A 28 -49.04 33.14 11.17
CA LEU A 28 -47.79 32.61 11.71
C LEU A 28 -47.79 31.09 11.77
N SER A 29 -48.84 30.45 12.29
CA SER A 29 -48.87 28.99 12.42
C SER A 29 -48.85 28.27 11.07
N VAL A 30 -49.53 28.84 10.06
CA VAL A 30 -49.46 28.33 8.68
C VAL A 30 -48.05 28.48 8.11
N LYS A 31 -47.40 29.62 8.34
CA LYS A 31 -46.03 29.86 7.85
C LYS A 31 -45.01 28.98 8.54
N ASP A 32 -45.13 28.79 9.86
CA ASP A 32 -44.28 27.88 10.64
C ASP A 32 -44.43 26.44 10.14
N ALA A 33 -45.67 25.98 9.92
CA ALA A 33 -45.93 24.64 9.36
C ALA A 33 -45.35 24.49 7.94
N GLU A 34 -45.54 25.49 7.08
CA GLU A 34 -44.98 25.50 5.71
C GLU A 34 -43.46 25.42 5.73
N TRP A 35 -42.80 26.22 6.59
CA TRP A 35 -41.36 26.20 6.74
C TRP A 35 -40.86 24.89 7.34
N GLN A 36 -41.50 24.38 8.39
CA GLN A 36 -41.11 23.13 9.04
C GLN A 36 -41.06 21.98 8.04
N VAL A 37 -42.04 21.88 7.14
CA VAL A 37 -42.05 20.87 6.07
C VAL A 37 -40.88 21.07 5.11
N LYS A 38 -40.62 22.31 4.67
CA LYS A 38 -39.48 22.61 3.76
C LYS A 38 -38.13 22.27 4.39
N TRP A 39 -37.94 22.60 5.67
CA TRP A 39 -36.74 22.29 6.42
C TRP A 39 -36.57 20.78 6.59
N SER A 40 -37.62 20.07 7.01
CA SER A 40 -37.58 18.61 7.17
C SER A 40 -37.26 17.88 5.85
N ASP A 41 -37.85 18.32 4.74
CA ASP A 41 -37.61 17.75 3.41
C ASP A 41 -36.17 18.04 2.93
N ARG A 42 -35.66 19.24 3.21
CA ARG A 42 -34.26 19.57 2.93
C ARG A 42 -33.30 18.75 3.80
N ASP A 43 -33.51 18.67 5.11
CA ASP A 43 -32.64 17.93 6.03
C ASP A 43 -32.61 16.45 5.68
N THR A 44 -33.73 15.88 5.22
CA THR A 44 -33.80 14.50 4.71
C THR A 44 -32.98 14.34 3.44
N ARG A 45 -33.08 15.28 2.49
CA ARG A 45 -32.29 15.29 1.25
C ARG A 45 -30.80 15.45 1.54
N ASP A 46 -30.42 16.34 2.45
CA ASP A 46 -29.04 16.57 2.86
C ASP A 46 -28.46 15.33 3.56
N ALA A 47 -29.22 14.70 4.46
CA ALA A 47 -28.82 13.46 5.12
C ALA A 47 -28.62 12.32 4.11
N THR A 48 -29.51 12.21 3.13
CA THR A 48 -29.42 11.19 2.07
C THR A 48 -28.22 11.43 1.16
N ALA A 49 -28.02 12.67 0.72
CA ALA A 49 -26.87 13.06 -0.09
C ALA A 49 -25.55 12.84 0.65
N LYS A 50 -25.49 13.18 1.94
CA LYS A 50 -24.34 12.91 2.80
C LYS A 50 -24.05 11.41 2.90
N ALA A 51 -25.06 10.58 3.21
CA ALA A 51 -24.90 9.14 3.32
C ALA A 51 -24.41 8.51 2.00
N ALA A 52 -24.96 8.95 0.86
CA ALA A 52 -24.55 8.47 -0.47
C ALA A 52 -23.10 8.88 -0.80
N ASN A 53 -22.71 10.12 -0.50
CA ASN A 53 -21.34 10.59 -0.68
C ASN A 53 -20.36 9.83 0.22
N GLU A 54 -20.67 9.66 1.50
CA GLU A 54 -19.85 8.90 2.44
C GLU A 54 -19.70 7.44 1.99
N ALA A 55 -20.78 6.80 1.53
CA ALA A 55 -20.73 5.44 1.00
C ALA A 55 -19.83 5.34 -0.24
N THR A 56 -19.94 6.31 -1.16
CA THR A 56 -19.12 6.37 -2.38
C THR A 56 -17.64 6.55 -2.05
N GLU A 57 -17.30 7.49 -1.17
CA GLU A 57 -15.91 7.74 -0.79
C GLU A 57 -15.33 6.58 0.03
N ARG A 58 -16.12 5.95 0.90
CA ARG A 58 -15.67 4.73 1.61
C ARG A 58 -15.43 3.56 0.67
N ALA A 59 -16.24 3.39 -0.37
CA ALA A 59 -16.01 2.34 -1.37
C ALA A 59 -14.69 2.57 -2.13
N LYS A 60 -14.39 3.82 -2.51
CA LYS A 60 -13.11 4.18 -3.14
C LYS A 60 -11.93 3.92 -2.22
N GLU A 61 -12.04 4.31 -0.95
CA GLU A 61 -11.00 4.08 0.05
C GLU A 61 -10.75 2.59 0.27
N GLN A 62 -11.81 1.79 0.41
CA GLN A 62 -11.68 0.34 0.54
C GLN A 62 -11.04 -0.30 -0.69
N ALA A 63 -11.41 0.14 -1.90
CA ALA A 63 -10.80 -0.36 -3.13
C ALA A 63 -9.29 -0.06 -3.17
N ARG A 64 -8.86 1.15 -2.80
CA ARG A 64 -7.44 1.52 -2.70
C ARG A 64 -6.71 0.69 -1.66
N GLN A 65 -7.28 0.53 -0.46
CA GLN A 65 -6.68 -0.29 0.59
C GLN A 65 -6.51 -1.75 0.16
N LEU A 66 -7.51 -2.35 -0.48
CA LEU A 66 -7.42 -3.71 -1.02
C LEU A 66 -6.30 -3.82 -2.07
N SER A 67 -6.17 -2.82 -2.93
CA SER A 67 -5.13 -2.76 -3.94
C SER A 67 -3.72 -2.68 -3.35
N ILE A 68 -3.53 -1.80 -2.36
CA ILE A 68 -2.27 -1.69 -1.62
C ILE A 68 -1.95 -2.98 -0.85
N ASN A 69 -2.93 -3.58 -0.18
CA ASN A 69 -2.74 -4.85 0.51
C ASN A 69 -2.30 -5.97 -0.44
N LYS A 70 -2.85 -6.00 -1.66
CA LYS A 70 -2.42 -6.93 -2.70
C LYS A 70 -1.00 -6.64 -3.19
N ALA A 71 -0.64 -5.39 -3.40
CA ALA A 71 0.74 -5.01 -3.77
C ALA A 71 1.75 -5.42 -2.69
N ILE A 72 1.40 -5.27 -1.41
CA ILE A 72 2.22 -5.74 -0.28
C ILE A 72 2.38 -7.27 -0.31
N GLN A 73 1.27 -8.01 -0.47
CA GLN A 73 1.31 -9.48 -0.51
C GLN A 73 2.16 -9.99 -1.68
N ASN A 74 1.95 -9.44 -2.88
CA ASN A 74 2.76 -9.77 -4.06
C ASN A 74 4.24 -9.42 -3.85
N GLY A 75 4.52 -8.26 -3.25
CA GLY A 75 5.87 -7.83 -2.91
C GLY A 75 6.56 -8.81 -1.97
N GLN A 76 5.86 -9.25 -0.92
CA GLN A 76 6.38 -10.26 0.01
C GLN A 76 6.66 -11.58 -0.72
N GLN A 77 5.76 -12.04 -1.60
CA GLN A 77 5.97 -13.25 -2.38
C GLN A 77 7.23 -13.17 -3.27
N ILE A 78 7.49 -12.01 -3.87
CA ILE A 78 8.71 -11.79 -4.68
C ILE A 78 9.96 -11.86 -3.79
N ILE A 79 9.92 -11.26 -2.58
CA ILE A 79 11.03 -11.31 -1.62
C ILE A 79 11.29 -12.75 -1.16
N ASP A 80 10.23 -13.49 -0.83
CA ASP A 80 10.34 -14.89 -0.37
C ASP A 80 10.94 -15.77 -1.47
N GLN A 81 10.49 -15.60 -2.72
CA GLN A 81 11.03 -16.31 -3.87
C GLN A 81 12.50 -15.98 -4.11
N ALA A 82 12.87 -14.70 -4.13
CA ALA A 82 14.26 -14.28 -4.29
C ALA A 82 15.16 -14.80 -3.16
N THR A 83 14.64 -14.86 -1.93
CA THR A 83 15.36 -15.41 -0.78
C THR A 83 15.59 -16.91 -0.94
N ALA A 84 14.59 -17.65 -1.39
CA ALA A 84 14.71 -19.09 -1.67
C ALA A 84 15.69 -19.37 -2.81
N ASP A 85 15.62 -18.61 -3.90
CA ASP A 85 16.52 -18.73 -5.04
C ASP A 85 17.97 -18.41 -4.65
N ALA A 86 18.18 -17.36 -3.86
CA ALA A 86 19.50 -17.02 -3.33
C ALA A 86 20.05 -18.10 -2.39
N ALA A 87 19.20 -18.73 -1.57
CA ALA A 87 19.61 -19.84 -0.71
C ALA A 87 20.02 -21.08 -1.54
N ALA A 88 19.25 -21.42 -2.57
CA ALA A 88 19.56 -22.52 -3.49
C ALA A 88 20.86 -22.26 -4.28
N ALA A 89 21.08 -21.02 -4.71
CA ALA A 89 22.31 -20.60 -5.37
C ALA A 89 23.53 -20.72 -4.44
N ARG A 90 23.41 -20.25 -3.19
CA ARG A 90 24.48 -20.39 -2.17
C ARG A 90 24.83 -21.84 -1.88
N ALA A 91 23.83 -22.70 -1.72
CA ALA A 91 24.05 -24.14 -1.52
C ALA A 91 24.79 -24.79 -2.71
N SER A 92 24.43 -24.42 -3.94
CA SER A 92 25.08 -24.90 -5.17
C SER A 92 26.54 -24.40 -5.26
N ALA A 93 26.77 -23.13 -4.92
CA ALA A 93 28.10 -22.53 -4.88
C ALA A 93 29.01 -23.18 -3.84
N ASP A 94 28.50 -23.46 -2.64
CA ASP A 94 29.25 -24.12 -1.58
C ASP A 94 29.61 -25.57 -1.95
N SER A 95 28.68 -26.29 -2.57
CA SER A 95 28.94 -27.63 -3.12
C SER A 95 30.04 -27.60 -4.18
N LEU A 96 29.99 -26.63 -5.11
CA LEU A 96 31.01 -26.45 -6.14
C LEU A 96 32.38 -26.12 -5.54
N ARG A 97 32.44 -25.21 -4.54
CA ARG A 97 33.69 -24.89 -3.83
C ARG A 97 34.27 -26.11 -3.14
N GLY A 98 33.45 -26.90 -2.46
CA GLY A 98 33.89 -28.15 -1.84
C GLY A 98 34.43 -29.16 -2.85
N ALA A 99 33.80 -29.29 -4.02
CA ALA A 99 34.30 -30.15 -5.10
C ALA A 99 35.64 -29.65 -5.66
N VAL A 100 35.79 -28.34 -5.84
CA VAL A 100 37.02 -27.70 -6.32
C VAL A 100 38.16 -27.88 -5.30
N ASP A 101 37.90 -27.67 -4.01
CA ASP A 101 38.87 -27.86 -2.94
C ASP A 101 39.32 -29.33 -2.85
N ALA A 102 38.38 -30.28 -3.02
CA ALA A 102 38.70 -31.71 -3.07
C ALA A 102 39.58 -32.08 -4.27
N ILE A 103 39.32 -31.51 -5.45
CA ILE A 103 40.16 -31.71 -6.64
C ILE A 103 41.55 -31.10 -6.42
N ALA A 104 41.63 -29.90 -5.87
CA ALA A 104 42.90 -29.23 -5.58
C ALA A 104 43.74 -30.03 -4.57
N ALA A 105 43.13 -30.56 -3.51
CA ALA A 105 43.79 -31.41 -2.53
C ALA A 105 44.32 -32.71 -3.15
N ARG A 106 43.52 -33.38 -4.00
CA ARG A 106 43.96 -34.59 -4.72
C ARG A 106 45.13 -34.31 -5.64
N LEU A 107 45.11 -33.17 -6.34
CA LEU A 107 46.19 -32.77 -7.24
C LEU A 107 47.47 -32.43 -6.47
N ALA A 108 47.37 -31.81 -5.30
CA ALA A 108 48.53 -31.57 -4.43
C ALA A 108 49.13 -32.87 -3.87
N ALA A 109 48.28 -33.83 -3.50
CA ALA A 109 48.72 -35.13 -3.01
C ALA A 109 49.44 -35.97 -4.09
N SER A 110 48.92 -36.00 -5.32
CA SER A 110 49.54 -36.75 -6.42
C SER A 110 50.92 -36.22 -6.82
N GLN A 111 51.14 -34.91 -6.68
CA GLN A 111 52.42 -34.25 -6.90
C GLN A 111 53.49 -34.65 -5.89
N ALA A 112 53.11 -34.84 -4.62
CA ALA A 112 54.03 -35.29 -3.58
C ALA A 112 54.58 -36.72 -3.83
N SER A 113 53.89 -37.51 -4.66
CA SER A 113 54.28 -38.88 -5.01
C SER A 113 55.00 -39.04 -6.37
N GLY A 114 55.25 -37.97 -7.12
CA GLY A 114 55.73 -38.02 -8.51
C GLY A 114 57.25 -38.03 -8.74
N ASN A 115 57.67 -38.62 -9.87
CA ASN A 115 59.06 -38.81 -10.32
C ASN A 115 59.71 -37.47 -10.77
N SER A 116 61.03 -37.28 -10.57
CA SER A 116 61.69 -35.97 -10.71
C SER A 116 61.67 -35.35 -12.11
N CYS A 117 61.62 -36.15 -13.19
CA CYS A 117 61.77 -35.63 -14.56
C CYS A 117 60.55 -34.86 -15.10
N THR A 118 59.36 -35.01 -14.52
CA THR A 118 58.14 -34.28 -14.92
C THR A 118 57.63 -33.31 -13.85
N ALA A 119 58.26 -33.29 -12.68
CA ALA A 119 57.83 -32.56 -11.49
C ALA A 119 57.64 -31.04 -11.71
N ALA A 120 58.49 -30.39 -12.51
CA ALA A 120 58.37 -28.95 -12.77
C ALA A 120 57.14 -28.61 -13.64
N ALA A 121 56.88 -29.42 -14.67
CA ALA A 121 55.73 -29.24 -15.57
C ALA A 121 54.42 -29.54 -14.84
N SER A 122 54.38 -30.59 -14.01
CA SER A 122 53.22 -30.90 -13.18
C SER A 122 52.98 -29.80 -12.13
N GLN A 123 54.03 -29.23 -11.53
CA GLN A 123 53.91 -28.09 -10.59
C GLN A 123 53.34 -26.83 -11.24
N ALA A 124 53.72 -26.52 -12.48
CA ALA A 124 53.13 -25.43 -13.23
C ALA A 124 51.64 -25.66 -13.50
N ALA A 125 51.24 -26.87 -13.90
CA ALA A 125 49.85 -27.24 -14.14
C ALA A 125 48.98 -27.13 -12.87
N THR A 126 49.49 -27.57 -11.71
CA THR A 126 48.77 -27.42 -10.42
C THR A 126 48.59 -25.96 -10.02
N ARG A 127 49.62 -25.12 -10.20
CA ARG A 127 49.49 -23.67 -9.94
C ARG A 127 48.43 -23.04 -10.84
N ALA A 128 48.40 -23.38 -12.13
CA ALA A 128 47.36 -22.92 -13.05
C ALA A 128 45.95 -23.38 -12.61
N ALA A 129 45.79 -24.64 -12.19
CA ALA A 129 44.51 -25.15 -11.69
C ALA A 129 44.04 -24.42 -10.42
N MET A 130 44.95 -24.13 -9.48
CA MET A 130 44.62 -23.37 -8.26
C MET A 130 44.21 -21.92 -8.57
N VAL A 131 44.86 -21.26 -9.54
CA VAL A 131 44.47 -19.91 -9.97
C VAL A 131 43.08 -19.92 -10.61
N LEU A 132 42.77 -20.91 -11.47
CA LEU A 132 41.45 -21.05 -12.08
C LEU A 132 40.36 -21.29 -11.02
N ALA A 133 40.63 -22.14 -10.03
CA ALA A 133 39.73 -22.37 -8.89
C ALA A 133 39.42 -21.08 -8.11
N ASP A 134 40.46 -20.29 -7.83
CA ASP A 134 40.35 -19.04 -7.08
C ASP A 134 39.64 -17.93 -7.90
N VAL A 135 39.90 -17.86 -9.21
CA VAL A 135 39.15 -16.98 -10.13
C VAL A 135 37.68 -17.37 -10.20
N LEU A 136 37.38 -18.68 -10.32
CA LEU A 136 36.00 -19.17 -10.34
C LEU A 136 35.26 -18.80 -9.04
N LYS A 137 35.89 -18.99 -7.88
CA LYS A 137 35.33 -18.64 -6.58
C LYS A 137 35.00 -17.15 -6.46
N ARG A 138 35.92 -16.27 -6.89
CA ARG A 138 35.68 -14.81 -6.88
C ARG A 138 34.61 -14.38 -7.87
N ALA A 139 34.59 -14.98 -9.06
CA ALA A 139 33.60 -14.68 -10.09
C ALA A 139 32.19 -15.08 -9.62
N ASP A 140 32.05 -16.27 -9.06
CA ASP A 140 30.80 -16.76 -8.46
C ASP A 140 30.33 -15.86 -7.30
N GLN A 141 31.22 -15.51 -6.38
CA GLN A 141 30.89 -14.59 -5.29
C GLN A 141 30.39 -13.24 -5.81
N ARG A 142 31.08 -12.66 -6.80
CA ARG A 142 30.68 -11.37 -7.38
C ARG A 142 29.34 -11.47 -8.12
N ALA A 143 29.08 -12.58 -8.80
CA ALA A 143 27.79 -12.83 -9.44
C ALA A 143 26.65 -12.90 -8.41
N GLY A 144 26.90 -13.55 -7.26
CA GLY A 144 25.96 -13.59 -6.14
C GLY A 144 25.65 -12.21 -5.57
N ASP A 145 26.68 -11.38 -5.32
CA ASP A 145 26.49 -10.02 -4.81
C ASP A 145 25.65 -9.15 -5.77
N LEU A 146 25.89 -9.29 -7.08
CA LEU A 146 25.13 -8.58 -8.11
C LEU A 146 23.68 -9.06 -8.21
N ALA A 147 23.46 -10.38 -8.11
CA ALA A 147 22.12 -10.97 -8.12
C ALA A 147 21.31 -10.46 -6.92
N GLU A 148 21.90 -10.44 -5.72
CA GLU A 148 21.22 -9.95 -4.52
C GLU A 148 20.77 -8.48 -4.66
N VAL A 149 21.63 -7.61 -5.19
CA VAL A 149 21.26 -6.20 -5.45
C VAL A 149 20.16 -6.11 -6.51
N ALA A 150 20.26 -6.88 -7.59
CA ALA A 150 19.28 -6.88 -8.67
C ALA A 150 17.91 -7.36 -8.19
N ASP A 151 17.86 -8.43 -7.40
CA ASP A 151 16.63 -8.99 -6.85
C ASP A 151 15.97 -8.01 -5.86
N GLN A 152 16.75 -7.37 -4.99
CA GLN A 152 16.23 -6.34 -4.09
C GLN A 152 15.67 -5.12 -4.85
N ALA A 153 16.40 -4.66 -5.87
CA ALA A 153 15.95 -3.54 -6.70
C ALA A 153 14.65 -3.89 -7.45
N ARG A 154 14.59 -5.10 -8.02
CA ARG A 154 13.40 -5.61 -8.71
C ARG A 154 12.21 -5.75 -7.78
N ALA A 155 12.39 -6.33 -6.59
CA ALA A 155 11.33 -6.49 -5.61
C ALA A 155 10.72 -5.13 -5.23
N ARG A 156 11.57 -4.15 -4.90
CA ARG A 156 11.13 -2.79 -4.57
C ARG A 156 10.43 -2.12 -5.75
N GLY A 157 11.01 -2.22 -6.95
CA GLY A 157 10.46 -1.60 -8.17
C GLY A 157 9.06 -2.12 -8.51
N VAL A 158 8.90 -3.44 -8.54
CA VAL A 158 7.60 -4.08 -8.84
C VAL A 158 6.55 -3.74 -7.77
N THR A 159 6.92 -3.72 -6.49
CA THR A 159 5.98 -3.32 -5.43
C THR A 159 5.56 -1.85 -5.56
N CYS A 160 6.49 -0.95 -5.89
CA CYS A 160 6.17 0.46 -6.13
C CYS A 160 5.22 0.64 -7.33
N GLU A 161 5.50 -0.04 -8.44
CA GLU A 161 4.65 0.00 -9.64
C GLU A 161 3.23 -0.51 -9.34
N GLN A 162 3.11 -1.66 -8.68
CA GLN A 162 1.81 -2.23 -8.31
C GLN A 162 1.04 -1.34 -7.33
N ALA A 163 1.72 -0.71 -6.36
CA ALA A 163 1.10 0.21 -5.44
C ALA A 163 0.58 1.47 -6.16
N TYR A 164 1.37 2.01 -7.09
CA TYR A 164 0.99 3.17 -7.90
C TYR A 164 -0.22 2.87 -8.81
N ASP A 165 -0.15 1.78 -9.58
CA ASP A 165 -1.26 1.32 -10.42
C ASP A 165 -2.53 1.06 -9.63
N GLY A 166 -2.35 0.66 -8.37
CA GLY A 166 -3.43 0.38 -7.45
C GLY A 166 -4.18 1.61 -6.93
N ILE A 167 -3.55 2.78 -6.90
CA ILE A 167 -4.15 4.04 -6.47
C ILE A 167 -4.47 4.99 -7.63
N ALA A 168 -3.86 4.77 -8.79
CA ALA A 168 -4.07 5.55 -10.01
C ALA A 168 -5.33 5.14 -10.80
N LYS A 169 -5.90 3.96 -10.50
CA LYS A 169 -7.20 3.50 -10.98
C LYS A 169 -8.33 3.92 -10.04
#